data_AF-A0A6G3SU61-F1
#
_entry.id   AF-A0A6G3SU61-F1
#
_cell.length_a   1.000
_cell.length_b   1.000
_cell.length_c   1.000
_cell.angle_alpha   90.00
_cell.angle_beta   90.00
_cell.angle_gamma   90.00
#
_symmetry.space_group_name_H-M   'P 1'
#
loop_
_entity.id
_entity.type
_entity.pdbx_description
1 polymer ?
#
loop_
_entity_poly.entity_id
_entity_poly.type
_entity_poly.pdbx_seq_one_letter_code
_entity_poly.pdbx_strand_id
1 'polypeptide(L)' 'MDRILSADGTPIAYRRQGDGPPLVLVGGALSSSAADAPLAALLAPRFTVLTYDRRGRG' A
#
# COMPACT_ATOMS: atom_id res chain seq x y z
N MET A 1 5.93 2.94 8.74
CA MET A 1 4.93 2.00 8.20
C MET A 1 3.73 2.22 9.06
N ASP A 2 2.72 2.83 8.46
CA ASP A 2 1.65 3.48 9.20
C ASP A 2 0.42 2.59 9.20
N ARG A 3 -0.52 2.85 10.10
CA ARG A 3 -1.75 2.09 10.21
C ARG A 3 -2.93 3.03 10.24
N ILE A 4 -4.02 2.61 9.62
CA ILE A 4 -5.32 3.28 9.71
C ILE A 4 -6.39 2.27 10.08
N LEU A 5 -7.40 2.70 10.83
CA LEU A 5 -8.56 1.87 11.12
C LEU A 5 -9.52 1.92 9.93
N SER A 6 -9.86 0.74 9.41
CA SER A 6 -11.00 0.57 8.52
C SER A 6 -12.30 0.89 9.28
N ALA A 7 -13.38 1.17 8.54
CA ALA A 7 -14.71 1.41 9.13
C ALA A 7 -15.20 0.23 9.98
N ASP A 8 -14.74 -0.99 9.68
CA ASP A 8 -15.03 -2.21 10.45
C ASP A 8 -14.09 -2.42 11.66
N GLY A 9 -13.24 -1.45 11.99
CA GLY A 9 -12.29 -1.51 13.08
C GLY A 9 -11.01 -2.31 12.78
N THR A 10 -10.89 -2.93 11.61
CA THR A 10 -9.67 -3.66 11.26
C THR A 10 -8.51 -2.69 11.04
N PRO A 11 -7.36 -2.85 11.72
CA PRO A 11 -6.17 -2.06 11.43
C PRO A 11 -5.57 -2.50 10.09
N ILE A 12 -5.35 -1.54 9.19
CA ILE A 12 -4.73 -1.77 7.88
C ILE A 12 -3.36 -1.10 7.87
N ALA A 13 -2.31 -1.90 7.69
CA ALA A 13 -0.95 -1.39 7.54
C ALA A 13 -0.72 -0.92 6.10
N TYR A 14 -0.08 0.23 5.94
CA TYR A 14 0.22 0.81 4.63
C TYR A 14 1.58 1.53 4.60
N ARG A 15 2.08 1.73 3.39
CA ARG A 15 3.26 2.55 3.10
C ARG A 15 2.91 3.57 2.01
N ARG A 16 3.50 4.75 2.14
CA ARG A 16 3.41 5.86 1.18
C ARG A 16 4.80 6.17 0.64
N GLN A 17 4.92 6.34 -0.67
CA GLN A 17 6.18 6.73 -1.34
C GLN A 17 5.89 7.76 -2.44
N GLY A 18 6.79 8.74 -2.61
CA GLY A 18 6.64 9.79 -3.61
C GLY A 18 5.71 10.93 -3.20
N ASP A 19 5.66 11.95 -4.06
CA ASP A 19 4.88 13.17 -3.86
C ASP A 19 4.30 13.64 -5.21
N GLY A 20 3.12 13.09 -5.54
CA GLY A 20 2.38 13.34 -6.77
C GLY A 20 0.92 12.88 -6.65
N PRO A 21 0.17 12.75 -7.76
CA PRO A 21 -1.20 12.24 -7.72
C PRO A 21 -1.26 10.86 -7.02
N PRO A 22 -2.30 10.58 -6.22
CA PRO A 22 -2.38 9.35 -5.45
C PRO A 22 -2.62 8.14 -6.37
N LEU A 23 -1.90 7.06 -6.11
CA LEU A 23 -2.06 5.76 -6.79
C LEU A 23 -2.03 4.64 -5.75
N VAL A 24 -3.08 3.81 -5.71
CA VAL A 24 -3.16 2.67 -4.78
C VAL A 24 -2.86 1.37 -5.52
N LEU A 25 -1.89 0.61 -5.04
CA LEU A 25 -1.62 -0.75 -5.53
C LEU A 25 -2.40 -1.76 -4.69
N VAL A 26 -3.20 -2.58 -5.35
CA VAL A 26 -4.02 -3.63 -4.71
C VAL A 26 -3.46 -4.99 -5.09
N GLY A 27 -2.76 -5.63 -4.16
CA GLY A 27 -2.19 -6.96 -4.36
C GLY A 27 -3.24 -8.06 -4.56
N GLY A 28 -2.89 -9.04 -5.40
CA GLY A 28 -3.71 -10.19 -5.78
C GLY A 28 -3.82 -11.28 -4.69
N ALA A 29 -4.05 -12.53 -5.12
CA ALA A 29 -4.07 -13.66 -4.21
C ALA A 29 -2.69 -13.91 -3.60
N LEU A 30 -2.66 -14.31 -2.32
CA LEU A 30 -1.45 -14.65 -1.57
C LEU A 30 -0.41 -13.53 -1.36
N SER A 31 -0.67 -12.31 -1.82
CA SER A 31 0.28 -11.20 -1.75
C SER A 31 0.23 -10.45 -0.41
N SER A 32 1.27 -9.66 -0.18
CA SER A 32 1.34 -8.58 0.81
C SER A 32 1.88 -7.31 0.13
N SER A 33 1.81 -6.18 0.83
CA SER A 33 2.38 -4.89 0.38
C SER A 33 3.89 -4.93 0.12
N ALA A 34 4.59 -5.96 0.60
CA ALA A 34 6.00 -6.17 0.32
C ALA A 34 6.23 -6.58 -1.14
N ALA A 35 5.33 -7.38 -1.72
CA ALA A 35 5.42 -7.80 -3.12
C ALA A 35 5.26 -6.62 -4.10
N ASP A 36 4.50 -5.60 -3.70
CA ASP A 36 4.25 -4.40 -4.51
C ASP A 36 5.36 -3.33 -4.38
N ALA A 37 6.32 -3.50 -3.46
CA ALA A 37 7.33 -2.49 -3.15
C ALA A 37 8.24 -2.12 -4.36
N PRO A 38 8.70 -3.09 -5.19
CA PRO A 38 9.52 -2.75 -6.36
C PRO A 38 8.77 -1.89 -7.39
N LEU A 39 7.49 -2.21 -7.65
CA LEU A 39 6.66 -1.41 -8.56
C LEU A 39 6.37 -0.02 -7.98
N ALA A 40 6.11 0.05 -6.67
CA ALA A 40 5.90 1.34 -6.00
C ALA A 40 7.12 2.26 -6.12
N ALA A 41 8.33 1.73 -5.98
CA ALA A 41 9.56 2.51 -6.13
C ALA A 41 9.73 3.08 -7.56
N LEU A 42 9.36 2.31 -8.60
CA LEU A 42 9.43 2.76 -9.99
C LEU A 42 8.40 3.86 -10.31
N LEU A 43 7.26 3.88 -9.60
CA LEU A 43 6.17 4.83 -9.83
C LEU A 43 6.26 6.09 -8.94
N ALA A 44 6.97 6.00 -7.81
CA ALA A 44 7.15 7.10 -6.85
C ALA A 44 7.71 8.42 -7.43
N PRO A 45 8.53 8.45 -8.49
CA PRO A 45 8.95 9.72 -9.11
C PRO A 45 7.82 10.54 -9.72
N ARG A 46 6.64 9.94 -9.97
CA ARG A 46 5.49 10.57 -10.64
C ARG A 46 4.22 10.60 -9.80
N PHE A 47 4.12 9.74 -8.79
CA PHE A 47 2.90 9.50 -8.02
C PHE A 47 3.19 9.43 -6.53
N THR A 48 2.19 9.74 -5.71
CA THR A 48 2.15 9.28 -4.32
C THR A 48 1.60 7.86 -4.31
N VAL A 49 2.49 6.87 -4.28
CA VAL A 49 2.11 5.46 -4.33
C VAL A 49 1.81 4.94 -2.93
N LEU A 50 0.63 4.33 -2.78
CA LEU A 50 0.18 3.66 -1.58
C LEU A 50 0.17 2.14 -1.81
N THR A 51 0.92 1.41 -0.99
CA THR A 51 0.79 -0.04 -0.87
C THR A 51 0.24 -0.39 0.50
N TYR A 52 -0.55 -1.45 0.61
CA TYR A 52 -1.15 -1.83 1.88
C TYR A 52 -1.29 -3.35 2.01
N ASP A 53 -1.30 -3.83 3.24
CA ASP A 53 -1.60 -5.22 3.53
C ASP A 53 -3.11 -5.38 3.61
N ARG A 54 -3.68 -6.17 2.71
CA ARG A 54 -5.09 -6.55 2.76
C ARG A 54 -5.41 -7.20 4.12
N ARG A 55 -6.66 -7.12 4.57
CA ARG A 55 -7.10 -7.77 5.83
C ARG A 55 -6.59 -9.21 5.93
N GLY A 56 -5.99 -9.54 7.08
CA GLY A 56 -5.46 -10.88 7.36
C GLY A 56 -4.18 -11.22 6.58
N ARG A 57 -3.51 -10.22 5.98
CA ARG A 57 -2.18 -10.32 5.37
C ARG A 57 -1.23 -9.38 6.09
N GLY A 58 0.06 -9.74 6.07
CA GLY A 58 1.12 -8.97 6.73
C GLY A 58 1.16 -9.17 8.24
#